data_AF-A0A2T3LGY3-F1
#
_entry.id   AF-A0A2T3LGY3-F1
#
_cell.length_a   1.000
_cell.length_b   1.000
_cell.length_c   1.000
_cell.angle_alpha   90.00
_cell.angle_beta   90.00
_cell.angle_gamma   90.00
#
_symmetry.space_group_name_H-M   'P 1'
#
loop_
_entity.id
_entity.type
_entity.pdbx_description
1 polymer ?
#
loop_
_entity_poly.entity_id
_entity_poly.type
_entity_poly.pdbx_seq_one_letter_code
_entity_poly.pdbx_strand_id
1 'polypeptide(L)'
;MKKLCLVAIVTATLLGCNVGDEVVNHGGIDVDNLSHADLQNYADVTADALTVVAKAAKDCAENLPVGNSNECYIPEIQGNIDIAVTKGRIKVEKQTDRVVIHTIEAMQFTTHNAIANGEIISLTLDKNTDDDYIMAMNNSNQITFKGMLVNTADNDTTYWSTESTSPLTYRYNINEVHPYITNGSAIISGKGNQYFTWSADADGDISVIR
;
A
#
# COMPACT_ATOMS: atom_id res chain seq x y z
N MET A 1 37.79 25.95 37.58
CA MET A 1 38.18 25.53 36.21
C MET A 1 37.55 24.16 35.96
N LYS A 2 36.36 24.07 35.34
CA LYS A 2 36.09 23.73 33.92
C LYS A 2 36.95 22.59 33.34
N LYS A 3 36.31 21.44 33.05
CA LYS A 3 36.12 20.78 31.71
C LYS A 3 35.47 19.38 31.95
N LEU A 4 34.18 19.20 31.67
CA LEU A 4 33.55 18.72 30.40
C LEU A 4 33.98 17.27 30.07
N CYS A 5 33.16 16.25 30.38
CA CYS A 5 32.05 15.68 29.58
C CYS A 5 32.48 15.09 28.22
N LEU A 6 32.29 13.79 28.01
CA LEU A 6 31.15 13.29 27.23
C LEU A 6 30.92 11.81 27.50
N VAL A 7 29.69 11.50 27.90
CA VAL A 7 29.13 10.18 28.12
C VAL A 7 28.80 9.57 26.76
N ALA A 8 29.23 8.33 26.52
CA ALA A 8 28.73 7.53 25.42
C ALA A 8 27.27 7.18 25.70
N ILE A 9 26.35 7.91 25.07
CA ILE A 9 24.93 7.57 25.07
C ILE A 9 24.75 6.51 23.97
N VAL A 10 24.74 5.25 24.38
CA VAL A 10 24.12 4.18 23.59
C VAL A 10 22.62 4.30 23.85
N THR A 11 21.94 5.15 23.09
CA THR A 11 20.48 5.08 22.97
C THR A 11 20.15 3.90 22.07
N ALA A 12 19.96 2.74 22.71
CA ALA A 12 19.07 1.74 22.17
C ALA A 12 17.66 2.36 22.18
N THR A 13 17.17 2.79 21.02
CA THR A 13 15.75 3.07 20.85
C THR A 13 15.02 1.74 20.94
N LEU A 14 14.42 1.49 22.11
CA LEU A 14 13.33 0.54 22.26
C LEU A 14 12.23 0.95 21.27
N LEU A 15 12.13 0.24 20.15
CA LEU A 15 10.90 0.17 19.35
C LEU A 15 9.90 -0.63 20.17
N GLY A 16 9.20 0.08 21.06
CA GLY A 16 8.21 -0.48 21.97
C GLY A 16 6.85 0.14 21.71
N CYS A 17 5.90 -0.71 21.30
CA CYS A 17 4.45 -0.57 21.43
C CYS A 17 3.87 0.83 21.19
N ASN A 18 3.55 1.14 19.93
CA ASN A 18 2.30 1.75 19.44
C ASN A 18 2.53 2.27 18.02
N VAL A 19 2.68 1.34 17.07
CA VAL A 19 2.92 1.69 15.66
C VAL A 19 1.60 1.84 14.91
N GLY A 20 0.73 2.68 15.48
CA GLY A 20 -0.52 3.16 14.88
C GLY A 20 -0.64 4.68 15.02
N ASP A 21 -0.22 5.23 16.16
CA ASP A 21 -0.13 6.68 16.40
C ASP A 21 1.21 7.29 15.94
N GLU A 22 2.29 6.50 15.83
CA GLU A 22 3.62 6.99 15.42
C GLU A 22 3.72 7.36 13.94
N VAL A 23 2.85 6.81 13.08
CA VAL A 23 2.72 7.18 11.66
C VAL A 23 2.35 8.67 11.54
N VAL A 24 1.84 9.32 12.58
CA VAL A 24 1.18 10.62 12.42
C VAL A 24 2.10 11.83 12.66
N ASN A 25 3.20 11.72 13.43
CA ASN A 25 3.79 12.95 13.97
C ASN A 25 5.06 13.51 13.27
N HIS A 26 5.84 12.73 12.51
CA HIS A 26 7.14 13.24 12.03
C HIS A 26 7.61 12.89 10.60
N GLY A 27 6.91 12.07 9.79
CA GLY A 27 7.34 11.80 8.39
C GLY A 27 6.22 11.54 7.36
N GLY A 28 4.95 11.76 7.74
CA GLY A 28 3.83 11.59 6.80
C GLY A 28 3.75 12.72 5.76
N ILE A 29 3.16 12.43 4.60
CA ILE A 29 2.83 13.47 3.59
C ILE A 29 2.03 14.62 4.21
N ASP A 30 2.30 15.86 3.78
CA ASP A 30 1.57 17.06 4.21
C ASP A 30 0.35 17.29 3.31
N VAL A 31 -0.71 16.51 3.54
CA VAL A 31 -1.91 16.47 2.68
C VAL A 31 -2.52 17.86 2.48
N ASP A 32 -2.53 18.71 3.50
CA ASP A 32 -3.12 20.05 3.42
C ASP A 32 -2.39 20.94 2.40
N ASN A 33 -1.08 20.73 2.23
CA ASN A 33 -0.22 21.50 1.34
C ASN A 33 -0.02 20.88 -0.05
N LEU A 34 -0.61 19.72 -0.32
CA LEU A 34 -0.59 19.11 -1.65
C LEU A 34 -1.48 19.91 -2.62
N SER A 35 -1.18 19.89 -3.92
CA SER A 35 -2.13 20.34 -4.93
C SER A 35 -3.17 19.26 -5.23
N HIS A 36 -4.27 19.59 -5.90
CA HIS A 36 -5.24 18.57 -6.34
C HIS A 36 -4.60 17.53 -7.28
N ALA A 37 -3.67 17.95 -8.14
CA ALA A 37 -2.91 17.05 -9.00
C ALA A 37 -2.03 16.10 -8.19
N ASP A 38 -1.40 16.57 -7.11
CA ASP A 38 -0.61 15.70 -6.24
C ASP A 38 -1.49 14.69 -5.51
N LEU A 39 -2.66 15.11 -5.01
CA LEU A 39 -3.63 14.20 -4.40
C LEU A 39 -4.05 13.09 -5.37
N GLN A 40 -4.36 13.46 -6.61
CA GLN A 40 -4.69 12.52 -7.67
C GLN A 40 -3.55 11.52 -7.90
N ASN A 41 -2.32 12.01 -8.03
CA ASN A 41 -1.13 11.18 -8.22
C ASN A 41 -0.91 10.17 -7.09
N TYR A 42 -1.10 10.57 -5.82
CA TYR A 42 -1.02 9.65 -4.68
C TYR A 42 -2.11 8.59 -4.72
N ALA A 43 -3.33 8.96 -5.13
CA ALA A 43 -4.44 8.01 -5.28
C ALA A 43 -4.18 7.01 -6.41
N ASP A 44 -3.75 7.47 -7.59
CA ASP A 44 -3.47 6.63 -8.75
C ASP A 44 -2.37 5.61 -8.45
N VAL A 45 -1.25 6.07 -7.88
CA VAL A 45 -0.14 5.19 -7.48
C VAL A 45 -0.58 4.15 -6.44
N THR A 46 -1.43 4.56 -5.49
CA THR A 46 -1.99 3.65 -4.48
C THR A 46 -2.91 2.62 -5.12
N ALA A 47 -3.80 3.03 -6.03
CA ALA A 47 -4.71 2.17 -6.77
C ALA A 47 -3.95 1.12 -7.60
N ASP A 48 -2.91 1.54 -8.32
CA ASP A 48 -2.05 0.66 -9.12
C ASP A 48 -1.33 -0.36 -8.23
N ALA A 49 -0.71 0.09 -7.14
CA ALA A 49 0.00 -0.77 -6.22
C ALA A 49 -0.92 -1.86 -5.63
N LEU A 50 -2.12 -1.50 -5.20
CA LEU A 50 -3.11 -2.44 -4.68
C LEU A 50 -3.58 -3.43 -5.76
N THR A 51 -3.76 -2.94 -6.98
CA THR A 51 -4.19 -3.75 -8.13
C THR A 51 -3.17 -4.82 -8.48
N VAL A 52 -1.88 -4.49 -8.46
CA VAL A 52 -0.78 -5.44 -8.69
C VAL A 52 -0.78 -6.54 -7.63
N VAL A 53 -0.89 -6.17 -6.35
CA VAL A 53 -0.96 -7.14 -5.25
C VAL A 53 -2.20 -8.03 -5.40
N ALA A 54 -3.34 -7.46 -5.76
CA ALA A 54 -4.58 -8.19 -5.96
C ALA A 54 -4.48 -9.23 -7.10
N LYS A 55 -3.86 -8.87 -8.24
CA LYS A 55 -3.58 -9.81 -9.33
C LYS A 55 -2.70 -10.95 -8.84
N ALA A 56 -1.57 -10.63 -8.21
CA ALA A 56 -0.62 -11.62 -7.72
C ALA A 56 -1.30 -12.58 -6.73
N ALA A 57 -2.09 -12.05 -5.80
CA ALA A 57 -2.82 -12.85 -4.82
C ALA A 57 -3.86 -13.77 -5.46
N LYS A 58 -4.60 -13.28 -6.46
CA LYS A 58 -5.61 -14.05 -7.17
C LYS A 58 -4.97 -15.26 -7.88
N ASP A 59 -3.87 -15.04 -8.59
CA ASP A 59 -3.14 -16.11 -9.28
C ASP A 59 -2.54 -17.11 -8.26
N CYS A 60 -1.98 -16.59 -7.18
CA CYS A 60 -1.31 -17.36 -6.15
C CYS A 60 -2.26 -18.24 -5.32
N ALA A 61 -3.50 -17.79 -5.17
CA ALA A 61 -4.58 -18.54 -4.53
C ALA A 61 -5.34 -19.45 -5.51
N GLU A 62 -5.01 -19.44 -6.80
CA GLU A 62 -5.64 -20.30 -7.80
C GLU A 62 -5.42 -21.77 -7.42
N ASN A 63 -6.51 -22.55 -7.39
CA ASN A 63 -6.51 -23.96 -6.99
C ASN A 63 -6.04 -24.25 -5.55
N LEU A 64 -5.83 -23.22 -4.71
CA LEU A 64 -5.46 -23.40 -3.31
C LEU A 64 -6.67 -23.93 -2.51
N PRO A 65 -6.56 -25.09 -1.82
CA PRO A 65 -7.65 -25.59 -0.99
C PRO A 65 -7.96 -24.66 0.19
N VAL A 66 -9.24 -24.60 0.59
CA VAL A 66 -9.66 -23.85 1.79
C VAL A 66 -8.92 -24.37 3.02
N GLY A 67 -8.41 -23.46 3.84
CA GLY A 67 -7.60 -23.74 5.03
C GLY A 67 -6.09 -23.81 4.77
N ASN A 68 -5.66 -23.78 3.50
CA ASN A 68 -4.25 -23.77 3.15
C ASN A 68 -3.74 -22.36 2.84
N SER A 69 -2.42 -22.23 2.85
CA SER A 69 -1.71 -21.01 2.47
C SER A 69 -0.66 -21.30 1.40
N ASN A 70 -0.33 -20.27 0.62
CA ASN A 70 0.73 -20.32 -0.37
C ASN A 70 1.54 -19.01 -0.33
N GLU A 71 2.80 -19.07 -0.73
CA GLU A 71 3.67 -17.90 -0.86
C GLU A 71 4.09 -17.73 -2.32
N CYS A 72 4.13 -16.48 -2.79
CA CYS A 72 4.42 -16.18 -4.18
C CYS A 72 5.07 -14.81 -4.33
N TYR A 73 5.90 -14.71 -5.35
CA TYR A 73 6.45 -13.43 -5.78
C TYR A 73 5.36 -12.59 -6.43
N ILE A 74 5.44 -11.28 -6.23
CA ILE A 74 4.66 -10.33 -7.00
C ILE A 74 5.33 -10.21 -8.37
N PRO A 75 4.68 -10.63 -9.46
CA PRO A 75 5.27 -10.56 -10.78
C PRO A 75 5.33 -9.10 -11.26
N GLU A 76 6.26 -8.84 -12.17
CA GLU A 76 6.13 -7.67 -13.04
C GLU A 76 4.87 -7.86 -13.89
N ILE A 77 3.94 -6.91 -13.81
CA ILE A 77 2.72 -6.95 -14.60
C ILE A 77 2.95 -6.13 -15.87
N GLN A 78 2.88 -6.79 -17.02
CA GLN A 78 2.81 -6.12 -18.31
C GLN A 78 1.37 -5.63 -18.54
N GLY A 79 1.19 -4.32 -18.74
CA GLY A 79 -0.13 -3.69 -18.93
C GLY A 79 -0.05 -2.17 -18.79
N ASN A 80 -1.18 -1.46 -18.94
CA ASN A 80 -1.28 -0.01 -18.77
C ASN A 80 -1.34 0.40 -17.28
N ILE A 81 -0.37 -0.05 -16.49
CA ILE A 81 -0.22 0.33 -15.07
C ILE A 81 0.99 1.26 -14.98
N ASP A 82 0.87 2.36 -14.23
CA ASP A 82 1.91 3.40 -14.16
C ASP A 82 3.03 3.07 -13.15
N ILE A 83 3.14 1.80 -12.76
CA ILE A 83 4.18 1.29 -11.86
C ILE A 83 4.96 0.11 -12.47
N ALA A 84 6.25 0.08 -12.20
CA ALA A 84 7.14 -1.05 -12.52
C ALA A 84 7.59 -1.73 -11.23
N VAL A 85 7.19 -2.99 -11.04
CA VAL A 85 7.52 -3.79 -9.85
C VAL A 85 8.96 -4.26 -9.93
N THR A 86 9.74 -3.95 -8.90
CA THR A 86 11.14 -4.39 -8.78
C THR A 86 11.24 -5.69 -7.99
N LYS A 87 10.47 -5.81 -6.91
CA LYS A 87 10.44 -7.00 -6.04
C LYS A 87 9.22 -6.99 -5.13
N GLY A 88 8.95 -8.13 -4.50
CA GLY A 88 7.91 -8.25 -3.48
C GLY A 88 7.46 -9.70 -3.35
N ARG A 89 7.00 -10.06 -2.16
CA ARG A 89 6.51 -11.42 -1.89
C ARG A 89 5.31 -11.37 -0.97
N ILE A 90 4.27 -12.11 -1.31
CA ILE A 90 3.04 -12.20 -0.53
C ILE A 90 2.80 -13.62 -0.04
N LYS A 91 2.09 -13.72 1.08
CA LYS A 91 1.43 -14.93 1.55
C LYS A 91 -0.07 -14.78 1.30
N VAL A 92 -0.68 -15.80 0.73
CA VAL A 92 -2.14 -15.90 0.62
C VAL A 92 -2.65 -17.02 1.51
N GLU A 93 -3.77 -16.79 2.19
CA GLU A 93 -4.47 -17.78 3.01
C GLU A 93 -5.90 -17.92 2.50
N LYS A 94 -6.26 -19.11 2.00
CA LYS A 94 -7.59 -19.35 1.45
C LYS A 94 -8.58 -19.67 2.55
N GLN A 95 -9.60 -18.84 2.70
CA GLN A 95 -10.77 -19.08 3.53
C GLN A 95 -11.98 -19.44 2.66
N THR A 96 -13.09 -19.81 3.30
CA THR A 96 -14.32 -20.23 2.60
C THR A 96 -14.90 -19.13 1.71
N ASP A 97 -14.88 -17.88 2.16
CA ASP A 97 -15.52 -16.74 1.51
C ASP A 97 -14.53 -15.72 0.93
N ARG A 98 -13.23 -15.85 1.25
CA ARG A 98 -12.20 -14.87 0.91
C ARG A 98 -10.79 -15.47 0.81
N VAL A 99 -9.89 -14.69 0.25
CA VAL A 99 -8.44 -14.87 0.34
C VAL A 99 -7.91 -13.74 1.21
N VAL A 100 -7.15 -14.09 2.24
CA VAL A 100 -6.41 -13.13 3.06
C VAL A 100 -4.99 -13.03 2.52
N ILE A 101 -4.47 -11.81 2.43
CA ILE A 101 -3.23 -11.47 1.74
C ILE A 101 -2.36 -10.66 2.69
N HIS A 102 -1.13 -11.14 2.89
CA HIS A 102 -0.09 -10.49 3.68
C HIS A 102 1.16 -10.27 2.84
N THR A 103 1.88 -9.17 3.04
CA THR A 103 3.24 -9.04 2.52
C THR A 103 4.22 -9.79 3.42
N ILE A 104 5.02 -10.68 2.83
CA ILE A 104 6.21 -11.27 3.48
C ILE A 104 7.42 -10.38 3.24
N GLU A 105 7.52 -9.85 2.02
CA GLU A 105 8.49 -8.83 1.61
C GLU A 105 7.69 -7.70 0.96
N ALA A 106 7.89 -6.47 1.46
CA ALA A 106 7.22 -5.28 0.94
C ALA A 106 7.36 -5.21 -0.59
N MET A 107 6.25 -4.88 -1.26
CA MET A 107 6.28 -4.67 -2.71
C MET A 107 7.03 -3.39 -3.00
N GLN A 108 8.16 -3.50 -3.70
CA GLN A 108 8.90 -2.35 -4.18
C GLN A 108 8.61 -2.11 -5.65
N PHE A 109 8.30 -0.88 -5.99
CA PHE A 109 8.01 -0.46 -7.34
C PHE A 109 8.51 0.95 -7.60
N THR A 110 8.65 1.29 -8.86
CA THR A 110 8.94 2.65 -9.33
C THR A 110 7.77 3.16 -10.13
N THR A 111 7.59 4.48 -10.19
CA THR A 111 6.57 5.13 -11.02
C THR A 111 7.16 6.36 -11.69
N HIS A 112 6.65 6.71 -12.87
CA HIS A 112 7.03 7.94 -13.57
C HIS A 112 6.19 9.15 -13.11
N ASN A 113 5.30 8.95 -12.14
CA ASN A 113 4.45 10.00 -11.61
C ASN A 113 5.28 11.09 -10.90
N ALA A 114 4.86 12.36 -10.99
CA ALA A 114 5.56 13.52 -10.43
C ALA A 114 5.87 13.43 -8.93
N ILE A 115 5.07 12.70 -8.15
CA ILE A 115 5.27 12.55 -6.70
C ILE A 115 6.46 11.68 -6.30
N ALA A 116 6.98 10.86 -7.24
CA ALA A 116 8.06 9.93 -6.97
C ALA A 116 9.08 9.81 -8.10
N ASN A 117 8.76 10.16 -9.35
CA ASN A 117 9.67 10.28 -10.50
C ASN A 117 10.88 9.31 -10.52
N GLY A 118 10.60 8.01 -10.56
CA GLY A 118 11.62 6.95 -10.59
C GLY A 118 12.14 6.50 -9.21
N GLU A 119 11.66 7.11 -8.13
CA GLU A 119 11.95 6.70 -6.76
C GLU A 119 11.29 5.36 -6.44
N ILE A 120 11.93 4.63 -5.53
CA ILE A 120 11.45 3.32 -5.09
C ILE A 120 10.43 3.53 -3.97
N ILE A 121 9.19 3.13 -4.23
CA ILE A 121 8.10 3.11 -3.26
C ILE A 121 7.92 1.67 -2.78
N SER A 122 7.74 1.50 -1.47
CA SER A 122 7.44 0.22 -0.83
C SER A 122 6.01 0.21 -0.30
N LEU A 123 5.21 -0.79 -0.69
CA LEU A 123 3.90 -1.09 -0.09
C LEU A 123 4.01 -2.28 0.88
N THR A 124 3.51 -2.10 2.10
CA THR A 124 3.45 -3.15 3.13
C THR A 124 2.00 -3.41 3.57
N LEU A 125 1.67 -4.69 3.68
CA LEU A 125 0.43 -5.27 4.22
C LEU A 125 0.84 -6.32 5.27
N ASP A 126 1.52 -5.89 6.34
CA ASP A 126 2.12 -6.79 7.35
C ASP A 126 1.41 -6.66 8.71
N LYS A 127 1.11 -7.82 9.29
CA LYS A 127 0.58 -8.00 10.65
C LYS A 127 1.58 -7.66 11.76
N ASN A 128 2.88 -7.60 11.45
CA ASN A 128 3.91 -7.26 12.45
C ASN A 128 3.92 -5.76 12.80
N THR A 129 3.22 -4.96 12.00
CA THR A 129 2.95 -3.54 12.23
C THR A 129 1.47 -3.38 12.60
N ASP A 130 1.07 -3.79 13.80
CA ASP A 130 -0.34 -4.00 14.16
C ASP A 130 -1.05 -5.06 13.27
N ASP A 131 -1.97 -5.83 13.84
CA ASP A 131 -2.77 -6.86 13.14
C ASP A 131 -3.73 -6.27 12.06
N ASP A 132 -3.53 -5.00 11.70
CA ASP A 132 -4.41 -4.13 10.95
C ASP A 132 -4.02 -3.99 9.47
N TYR A 133 -2.74 -4.10 9.09
CA TYR A 133 -2.36 -3.99 7.67
C TYR A 133 -2.51 -5.33 6.95
N ILE A 134 -3.62 -5.44 6.24
CA ILE A 134 -4.06 -6.65 5.57
C ILE A 134 -4.79 -6.29 4.29
N MET A 135 -4.74 -7.16 3.30
CA MET A 135 -5.69 -7.12 2.18
C MET A 135 -6.51 -8.41 2.20
N ALA A 136 -7.81 -8.29 1.94
CA ALA A 136 -8.69 -9.44 1.77
C ALA A 136 -9.48 -9.28 0.48
N MET A 137 -9.56 -10.35 -0.31
CA MET A 137 -10.35 -10.42 -1.54
C MET A 137 -11.44 -11.48 -1.39
N ASN A 138 -12.71 -11.10 -1.48
CA ASN A 138 -13.81 -12.05 -1.42
C ASN A 138 -14.05 -12.75 -2.77
N ASN A 139 -14.96 -13.74 -2.78
CA ASN A 139 -15.30 -14.50 -3.99
C ASN A 139 -15.95 -13.66 -5.12
N SER A 140 -16.40 -12.43 -4.82
CA SER A 140 -16.91 -11.46 -5.79
C SER A 140 -15.82 -10.49 -6.29
N ASN A 141 -14.55 -10.76 -5.98
CA ASN A 141 -13.39 -9.90 -6.26
C ASN A 141 -13.45 -8.54 -5.55
N GLN A 142 -14.23 -8.41 -4.49
CA GLN A 142 -14.20 -7.19 -3.67
C GLN A 142 -13.02 -7.26 -2.71
N ILE A 143 -12.24 -6.19 -2.71
CA ILE A 143 -11.04 -5.96 -1.93
C ILE A 143 -11.39 -5.02 -0.79
N THR A 144 -11.03 -5.43 0.42
CA THR A 144 -10.83 -4.53 1.55
C THR A 144 -9.36 -4.54 1.91
N PHE A 145 -8.81 -3.40 2.28
CA PHE A 145 -7.39 -3.31 2.59
C PHE A 145 -7.10 -2.23 3.62
N LYS A 146 -5.98 -2.39 4.30
CA LYS A 146 -5.28 -1.36 5.04
C LYS A 146 -3.79 -1.59 4.82
N GLY A 147 -3.07 -0.54 4.44
CA GLY A 147 -1.66 -0.62 4.04
C GLY A 147 -0.90 0.66 4.36
N MET A 148 0.42 0.58 4.19
CA MET A 148 1.31 1.74 4.28
C MET A 148 2.24 1.75 3.07
N LEU A 149 2.39 2.93 2.47
CA LEU A 149 3.33 3.20 1.39
C LEU A 149 4.45 4.10 1.89
N VAL A 150 5.67 3.76 1.51
CA VAL A 150 6.89 4.42 1.97
C VAL A 150 7.76 4.73 0.76
N ASN A 151 8.06 6.00 0.53
CA ASN A 151 9.10 6.41 -0.40
C ASN A 151 10.47 6.14 0.26
N THR A 152 11.24 5.24 -0.35
CA THR A 152 12.52 4.77 0.19
C THR A 152 13.73 5.51 -0.36
N ALA A 153 13.52 6.48 -1.26
CA ALA A 153 14.59 7.29 -1.83
C ALA A 153 14.98 8.49 -0.95
N ASP A 154 14.08 8.96 -0.09
CA ASP A 154 14.29 10.14 0.75
C ASP A 154 14.86 9.78 2.13
N ASN A 155 15.79 10.59 2.64
CA ASN A 155 16.36 10.41 3.98
C ASN A 155 15.40 10.90 5.08
N ASP A 156 14.48 11.80 4.73
CA ASP A 156 13.31 12.16 5.51
C ASP A 156 12.11 11.39 4.92
N THR A 157 11.99 10.12 5.32
CA THR A 157 11.10 9.14 4.70
C THR A 157 9.66 9.68 4.52
N THR A 158 9.27 9.98 3.28
CA THR A 158 7.88 10.34 2.96
C THR A 158 7.04 9.07 2.94
N TYR A 159 6.04 8.98 3.82
CA TYR A 159 5.11 7.84 3.84
C TYR A 159 3.65 8.29 3.96
N TRP A 160 2.73 7.40 3.60
CA TRP A 160 1.30 7.57 3.81
C TRP A 160 0.63 6.24 4.12
N SER A 161 -0.36 6.26 4.99
CA SER A 161 -1.22 5.10 5.20
C SER A 161 -2.42 5.17 4.28
N THR A 162 -3.01 4.02 3.99
CA THR A 162 -4.20 3.93 3.16
C THR A 162 -5.09 2.79 3.61
N GLU A 163 -6.40 3.00 3.58
CA GLU A 163 -7.37 1.96 3.92
C GLU A 163 -8.65 2.12 3.10
N SER A 164 -9.31 1.00 2.80
CA SER A 164 -10.61 1.00 2.14
C SER A 164 -11.69 1.54 3.09
N THR A 165 -12.43 2.56 2.66
CA THR A 165 -13.64 3.05 3.33
C THR A 165 -14.89 2.35 2.81
N SER A 166 -14.82 1.81 1.58
CA SER A 166 -15.75 0.83 1.04
C SER A 166 -14.99 -0.20 0.18
N PRO A 167 -15.49 -1.43 0.02
CA PRO A 167 -14.79 -2.43 -0.77
C PRO A 167 -14.61 -2.01 -2.22
N LEU A 168 -13.40 -2.13 -2.76
CA LEU A 168 -13.10 -1.90 -4.18
C LEU A 168 -13.24 -3.20 -4.96
N THR A 169 -13.72 -3.17 -6.19
CA THR A 169 -13.87 -4.36 -7.02
C THR A 169 -12.69 -4.51 -7.98
N TYR A 170 -11.92 -5.59 -7.80
CA TYR A 170 -10.87 -5.98 -8.72
C TYR A 170 -11.43 -6.46 -10.05
N ARG A 171 -10.85 -5.95 -11.13
CA ARG A 171 -11.12 -6.32 -12.52
C ARG A 171 -9.83 -6.70 -13.22
N TYR A 172 -9.95 -7.57 -14.22
CA TYR A 172 -8.86 -7.94 -15.10
C TYR A 172 -9.38 -8.09 -16.52
N ASN A 173 -8.90 -7.24 -17.42
CA ASN A 173 -9.16 -7.38 -18.84
C ASN A 173 -8.05 -8.22 -19.48
N ILE A 174 -8.39 -9.46 -19.87
CA ILE A 174 -7.42 -10.38 -20.48
C ILE A 174 -6.93 -9.92 -21.86
N ASN A 175 -7.72 -9.13 -22.58
CA ASN A 175 -7.35 -8.65 -23.91
C ASN A 175 -6.32 -7.52 -23.86
N GLU A 176 -6.36 -6.73 -22.79
CA GLU A 176 -5.46 -5.59 -22.55
C GLU A 176 -4.36 -5.93 -21.54
N VAL A 177 -4.42 -7.13 -20.94
CA VAL A 177 -3.57 -7.57 -19.82
C VAL A 177 -3.57 -6.52 -18.70
N HIS A 178 -4.70 -5.84 -18.51
CA HIS A 178 -4.81 -4.69 -17.63
C HIS A 178 -5.68 -5.04 -16.41
N PRO A 179 -5.07 -5.28 -15.24
CA PRO A 179 -5.81 -5.29 -13.99
C PRO A 179 -6.11 -3.85 -13.55
N TYR A 180 -7.24 -3.64 -12.90
CA TYR A 180 -7.66 -2.34 -12.35
C TYR A 180 -8.69 -2.54 -11.24
N ILE A 181 -8.98 -1.48 -10.49
CA ILE A 181 -9.99 -1.46 -9.43
C ILE A 181 -11.13 -0.53 -9.82
N THR A 182 -12.34 -0.87 -9.39
CA THR A 182 -13.58 -0.14 -9.70
C THR A 182 -14.50 -0.11 -8.49
N ASN A 183 -15.51 0.75 -8.50
CA ASN A 183 -16.64 0.73 -7.58
C ASN A 183 -16.25 0.60 -6.10
N GLY A 184 -15.59 1.61 -5.57
CA GLY A 184 -15.25 1.66 -4.15
C GLY A 184 -14.49 2.92 -3.79
N SER A 185 -14.13 3.02 -2.51
CA SER A 185 -13.49 4.22 -1.97
C SER A 185 -12.49 3.85 -0.89
N ALA A 186 -11.52 4.72 -0.72
CA ALA A 186 -10.46 4.58 0.26
C ALA A 186 -10.03 5.96 0.76
N ILE A 187 -9.24 5.94 1.80
CA ILE A 187 -8.62 7.12 2.41
C ILE A 187 -7.11 6.98 2.31
N ILE A 188 -6.44 8.11 2.14
CA ILE A 188 -4.99 8.24 2.31
C ILE A 188 -4.78 9.22 3.47
N SER A 189 -3.99 8.81 4.45
CA SER A 189 -3.69 9.61 5.64
C SER A 189 -2.19 9.91 5.71
N GLY A 190 -1.87 11.16 6.03
CA GLY A 190 -0.52 11.69 6.17
C GLY A 190 -0.24 12.17 7.59
N LYS A 191 0.63 13.18 7.70
CA LYS A 191 1.01 13.73 9.01
C LYS A 191 -0.17 14.41 9.70
N GLY A 192 -0.15 14.46 11.04
CA GLY A 192 -1.10 15.23 11.83
C GLY A 192 -2.57 14.81 11.68
N ASN A 193 -2.85 13.58 11.28
CA ASN A 193 -4.18 13.06 10.92
C ASN A 193 -4.82 13.80 9.74
N GLN A 194 -4.02 14.45 8.90
CA GLN A 194 -4.51 14.99 7.64
C GLN A 194 -4.82 13.82 6.71
N TYR A 195 -5.92 13.91 5.98
CA TYR A 195 -6.34 12.86 5.07
C TYR A 195 -7.06 13.44 3.86
N PHE A 196 -7.17 12.61 2.83
CA PHE A 196 -8.11 12.82 1.74
C PHE A 196 -8.67 11.46 1.33
N THR A 197 -9.85 11.48 0.74
CA THR A 197 -10.51 10.30 0.20
C THR A 197 -10.32 10.21 -1.30
N TRP A 198 -10.30 9.00 -1.81
CA TRP A 198 -10.34 8.73 -3.24
C TRP A 198 -11.34 7.62 -3.53
N SER A 199 -11.87 7.60 -4.75
CA SER A 199 -12.80 6.58 -5.20
C SER A 199 -12.51 6.18 -6.63
N ALA A 200 -12.72 4.89 -6.92
CA ALA A 200 -12.74 4.37 -8.28
C ALA A 200 -14.21 4.24 -8.73
N ASP A 201 -14.53 4.78 -9.90
CA ASP A 201 -15.86 4.64 -10.46
C ASP A 201 -16.08 3.26 -11.15
N ALA A 202 -17.12 3.14 -11.97
CA ALA A 202 -17.45 1.89 -12.64
C ALA A 202 -16.45 1.51 -13.75
N ASP A 203 -15.80 2.51 -14.34
CA ASP A 203 -14.84 2.36 -15.44
C ASP A 203 -13.39 2.28 -14.92
N GLY A 204 -13.18 2.63 -13.65
CA GLY A 204 -11.88 2.59 -12.97
C GLY A 204 -11.20 3.96 -12.89
N ASP A 205 -11.92 5.03 -13.27
CA ASP A 205 -11.42 6.38 -13.15
C ASP A 205 -11.36 6.77 -11.67
N ILE A 206 -10.19 7.26 -11.25
CA ILE A 206 -9.92 7.65 -9.87
C ILE A 206 -10.26 9.13 -9.70
N SER A 207 -11.00 9.45 -8.63
CA SER A 207 -11.30 10.82 -8.23
C SER A 207 -10.95 11.06 -6.77
N VAL A 208 -10.45 12.25 -6.43
CA VAL A 208 -10.03 12.61 -5.07
C VAL A 208 -10.89 13.73 -4.46
N ILE A 209 -11.16 13.62 -3.16
CA ILE A 209 -11.93 14.58 -2.36
C ILE A 209 -11.21 14.80 -1.03
N ARG A 210 -11.02 16.07 -0.64
CA ARG A 210 -10.54 16.45 0.70
C ARG A 210 -11.66 16.45 1.71
#